data_AF-A0A154VJ91-F1
#
_entry.id   AF-A0A154VJ91-F1
#
_cell.length_a   1.000
_cell.length_b   1.000
_cell.length_c   1.000
_cell.angle_alpha   90.00
_cell.angle_beta   90.00
_cell.angle_gamma   90.00
#
_symmetry.space_group_name_H-M   'P 1'
#
loop_
_entity.id
_entity.type
_entity.pdbx_description
1 polymer ?
#
loop_
_entity_poly.entity_id
_entity_poly.type
_entity_poly.pdbx_seq_one_letter_code
_entity_poly.pdbx_strand_id
1 'polypeptide(L)'
;MRLNLFILISLLICPSLAFAEGKVADYMRFKIDEGPIEVKAGNIAWRALPLKEPAHLEVFVDVANATFDDLSVFVCNERDLSLLRANARSSCWGVNRQKSSFSFSGKAAGNGPYYLVFSNTFSMIVKKKASYAVFATVPTPWNLAHNFEEGMSALSSEISKNFDLDEFDIVLEPCGTENAFSIKSSGNITVCSELFFELVRTENTGTLAAVVFHELGHSLLNKLGLPNWDNEEAVDEFALYSLYQANKQEFAIQWIEWNEARFRQSELTQRLHSDVRHPLSIQRARNIRRLLKSPNEMINRWNNLLYPHMTDSALIAITRDENPNSDGQLAEAILARRE
;
A
#
# COMPACT_ATOMS: atom_id res chain seq x y z
N MET A 1 22.12 15.80 -12.78
CA MET A 1 23.16 14.88 -12.27
C MET A 1 22.66 13.44 -12.39
N ARG A 2 23.31 12.58 -13.20
CA ARG A 2 22.94 11.16 -13.32
C ARG A 2 23.59 10.40 -12.17
N LEU A 3 22.79 9.93 -11.21
CA LEU A 3 23.26 9.15 -10.07
C LEU A 3 23.67 7.76 -10.57
N ASN A 4 24.97 7.56 -10.76
CA ASN A 4 25.55 6.26 -11.05
C ASN A 4 25.82 5.51 -9.74
N LEU A 5 25.39 4.27 -9.75
CA LEU A 5 25.51 3.21 -8.76
C LEU A 5 26.97 2.77 -8.54
N PHE A 6 27.32 2.44 -7.29
CA PHE A 6 28.12 1.28 -6.80
C PHE A 6 29.34 1.48 -5.84
N ILE A 7 29.22 0.74 -4.72
CA ILE A 7 30.17 0.03 -3.82
C ILE A 7 31.05 0.81 -2.83
N LEU A 8 30.82 0.56 -1.53
CA LEU A 8 31.90 0.25 -0.59
C LEU A 8 31.45 -0.69 0.55
N ILE A 9 32.18 -1.79 0.74
CA ILE A 9 32.17 -2.69 1.90
C ILE A 9 33.23 -2.18 2.89
N SER A 10 32.92 -2.08 4.19
CA SER A 10 33.83 -2.38 5.32
C SER A 10 33.13 -2.29 6.68
N LEU A 11 33.17 -3.39 7.43
CA LEU A 11 32.83 -3.50 8.85
C LEU A 11 33.76 -2.64 9.73
N LEU A 12 33.21 -2.05 10.80
CA LEU A 12 33.77 -2.04 12.16
C LEU A 12 32.70 -1.56 13.15
N ILE A 13 32.69 -2.19 14.33
CA ILE A 13 31.71 -2.06 15.41
C ILE A 13 31.54 -0.59 15.82
N CYS A 14 30.46 0.04 15.36
CA CYS A 14 29.95 1.29 15.93
C CYS A 14 28.97 0.95 17.05
N PRO A 15 28.92 1.72 18.15
CA PRO A 15 27.72 1.75 18.97
C PRO A 15 26.57 2.11 18.02
N SER A 16 25.45 1.41 18.13
CA SER A 16 24.27 1.57 17.28
C SER A 16 23.78 3.02 17.34
N LEU A 17 24.36 3.88 16.52
CA LEU A 17 23.68 5.05 15.99
C LEU A 17 22.49 4.43 15.27
N ALA A 18 21.30 4.71 15.79
CA ALA A 18 20.05 4.25 15.20
C ALA A 18 19.94 4.95 13.85
N PHE A 19 20.52 4.34 12.82
CA PHE A 19 20.38 4.78 11.44
C PHE A 19 18.92 4.55 11.04
N ALA A 20 18.31 5.53 10.35
CA ALA A 20 17.04 5.38 9.65
C ALA A 20 17.11 4.10 8.82
N GLU A 21 16.25 3.15 9.15
CA GLU A 21 16.27 1.85 8.49
C GLU A 21 14.90 1.65 7.84
N GLY A 22 14.92 1.53 6.51
CA GLY A 22 13.84 0.87 5.81
C GLY A 22 13.78 -0.56 6.31
N LYS A 23 12.62 -1.02 6.78
CA LYS A 23 12.46 -2.38 7.33
C LYS A 23 11.36 -3.10 6.59
N VAL A 24 11.54 -4.39 6.36
CA VAL A 24 10.51 -5.25 5.77
C VAL A 24 10.26 -6.45 6.67
N ALA A 25 8.98 -6.74 6.94
CA ALA A 25 8.61 -7.92 7.69
C ALA A 25 9.03 -9.21 6.98
N ASP A 26 9.39 -10.26 7.73
CA ASP A 26 9.76 -11.57 7.19
C ASP A 26 8.67 -12.24 6.35
N TYR A 27 7.42 -11.84 6.59
CA TYR A 27 6.25 -12.33 5.89
C TYR A 27 5.41 -11.17 5.42
N MET A 28 4.88 -11.30 4.21
CA MET A 28 3.94 -10.33 3.66
C MET A 28 2.59 -10.99 3.40
N ARG A 29 1.54 -10.20 3.64
CA ARG A 29 0.16 -10.58 3.40
C ARG A 29 -0.41 -9.75 2.25
N PHE A 30 -1.07 -10.41 1.31
CA PHE A 30 -1.73 -9.74 0.19
C PHE A 30 -2.92 -10.53 -0.33
N LYS A 31 -3.84 -9.82 -0.97
CA LYS A 31 -5.04 -10.40 -1.58
C LYS A 31 -4.68 -11.04 -2.93
N ILE A 32 -5.09 -12.29 -3.13
CA ILE A 32 -4.79 -13.07 -4.35
C ILE A 32 -6.00 -13.34 -5.23
N ASP A 33 -7.20 -13.30 -4.65
CA ASP A 33 -8.46 -13.44 -5.38
C ASP A 33 -9.60 -12.81 -4.56
N GLU A 34 -10.58 -12.22 -5.24
CA GLU A 34 -11.82 -11.75 -4.62
C GLU A 34 -12.95 -11.75 -5.65
N GLY A 35 -14.19 -11.88 -5.18
CA GLY A 35 -15.33 -11.63 -6.05
C GLY A 35 -16.62 -12.33 -5.64
N PRO A 36 -17.66 -12.17 -6.45
CA PRO A 36 -18.90 -12.90 -6.29
C PRO A 36 -18.78 -14.32 -6.84
N ILE A 37 -19.53 -15.24 -6.24
CA ILE A 37 -19.75 -16.57 -6.77
C ILE A 37 -21.20 -17.01 -6.57
N GLU A 38 -21.73 -17.73 -7.56
CA GLU A 38 -23.03 -18.39 -7.49
C GLU A 38 -22.84 -19.90 -7.64
N VAL A 39 -23.41 -20.67 -6.72
CA VAL A 39 -23.35 -22.14 -6.72
C VAL A 39 -24.76 -22.70 -6.81
N LYS A 40 -25.04 -23.42 -7.91
CA LYS A 40 -26.34 -24.09 -8.11
C LYS A 40 -26.60 -25.13 -7.02
N ALA A 41 -27.87 -25.42 -6.76
CA ALA A 41 -28.26 -26.54 -5.90
C ALA A 41 -27.65 -27.85 -6.41
N GLY A 42 -27.17 -28.71 -5.52
CA GLY A 42 -26.59 -30.01 -5.84
C GLY A 42 -25.22 -29.96 -6.51
N ASN A 43 -24.62 -28.78 -6.67
CA ASN A 43 -23.40 -28.58 -7.44
C ASN A 43 -22.24 -28.02 -6.60
N ILE A 44 -21.06 -28.04 -7.19
CA ILE A 44 -19.89 -27.30 -6.73
C ILE A 44 -19.48 -26.26 -7.77
N ALA A 45 -18.82 -25.20 -7.33
CA ALA A 45 -18.09 -24.25 -8.17
C ALA A 45 -16.68 -24.08 -7.62
N TRP A 46 -15.70 -23.75 -8.46
CA TRP A 46 -14.32 -23.56 -8.00
C TRP A 46 -13.59 -22.46 -8.79
N ARG A 47 -12.53 -21.94 -8.18
CA ARG A 47 -11.61 -20.94 -8.71
C ARG A 47 -10.18 -21.41 -8.51
N ALA A 48 -9.34 -21.30 -9.54
CA ALA A 48 -7.91 -21.54 -9.39
C ALA A 48 -7.29 -20.39 -8.60
N LEU A 49 -6.47 -20.70 -7.60
CA LEU A 49 -5.73 -19.72 -6.81
C LEU A 49 -4.35 -19.51 -7.47
N PRO A 50 -3.96 -18.26 -7.76
CA PRO A 50 -2.71 -17.95 -8.48
C PRO A 50 -1.48 -18.05 -7.56
N LEU A 51 -1.29 -19.19 -6.89
CA LEU A 51 -0.17 -19.45 -5.99
C LEU A 51 1.03 -19.97 -6.77
N LYS A 52 2.18 -19.32 -6.60
CA LYS A 52 3.45 -19.76 -7.17
C LYS A 52 4.34 -20.47 -6.15
N GLU A 53 4.10 -20.21 -4.87
CA GLU A 53 4.93 -20.63 -3.74
C GLU A 53 4.04 -21.09 -2.58
N PRO A 54 4.57 -21.86 -1.63
CA PRO A 54 3.86 -22.22 -0.41
C PRO A 54 3.38 -20.98 0.34
N ALA A 55 2.12 -20.99 0.76
CA ALA A 55 1.48 -19.86 1.42
C ALA A 55 0.61 -20.30 2.59
N HIS A 56 0.48 -19.43 3.59
CA HIS A 56 -0.65 -19.49 4.50
C HIS A 56 -1.81 -18.72 3.87
N LEU A 57 -2.96 -19.37 3.72
CA LEU A 57 -4.13 -18.77 3.10
C LEU A 57 -5.17 -18.44 4.17
N GLU A 58 -5.76 -17.26 4.06
CA GLU A 58 -6.95 -16.86 4.79
C GLU A 58 -8.08 -16.62 3.79
N VAL A 59 -9.22 -17.27 4.00
CA VAL A 59 -10.39 -17.13 3.14
C VAL A 59 -11.50 -16.50 3.96
N PHE A 60 -12.05 -15.40 3.45
CA PHE A 60 -13.24 -14.74 3.98
C PHE A 60 -14.39 -14.99 3.00
N VAL A 61 -15.55 -15.37 3.52
CA VAL A 61 -16.76 -15.65 2.72
C VAL A 61 -17.93 -14.95 3.38
N ASP A 62 -18.76 -14.31 2.56
CA ASP A 62 -20.03 -13.73 2.98
C ASP A 62 -21.18 -14.28 2.12
N VAL A 63 -22.08 -15.04 2.73
CA VAL A 63 -23.20 -15.69 2.03
C VAL A 63 -24.41 -14.75 2.00
N ALA A 64 -24.77 -14.29 0.80
CA ALA A 64 -25.77 -13.24 0.60
C ALA A 64 -27.24 -13.72 0.66
N ASN A 65 -27.50 -15.00 0.87
CA ASN A 65 -28.87 -15.55 0.96
C ASN A 65 -29.49 -15.26 2.32
N ALA A 66 -30.64 -14.58 2.40
CA ALA A 66 -31.25 -14.20 3.68
C ALA A 66 -31.72 -15.38 4.57
N THR A 67 -32.24 -16.47 3.99
CA THR A 67 -32.85 -17.58 4.76
C THR A 67 -32.03 -18.86 4.74
N PHE A 68 -31.32 -19.10 3.63
CA PHE A 68 -30.50 -20.28 3.43
C PHE A 68 -29.08 -19.82 3.24
N ASP A 69 -28.47 -19.33 4.30
CA ASP A 69 -27.16 -18.70 4.35
C ASP A 69 -26.02 -19.69 4.63
N ASP A 70 -26.28 -20.99 4.66
CA ASP A 70 -25.25 -22.02 4.81
C ASP A 70 -24.52 -22.30 3.48
N LEU A 71 -23.19 -22.48 3.54
CA LEU A 71 -22.34 -22.88 2.41
C LEU A 71 -21.14 -23.67 2.92
N SER A 72 -20.66 -24.65 2.13
CA SER A 72 -19.41 -25.35 2.40
C SER A 72 -18.31 -24.79 1.50
N VAL A 73 -17.16 -24.42 2.07
CA VAL A 73 -16.06 -23.82 1.32
C VAL A 73 -14.75 -24.46 1.74
N PHE A 74 -13.95 -24.86 0.76
CA PHE A 74 -12.72 -25.60 0.96
C PHE A 74 -11.61 -25.08 0.06
N VAL A 75 -10.37 -25.30 0.47
CA VAL A 75 -9.20 -25.22 -0.39
C VAL A 75 -8.71 -26.64 -0.69
N CYS A 76 -8.56 -26.95 -1.97
CA CYS A 76 -8.14 -28.25 -2.47
C CYS A 76 -6.93 -28.09 -3.40
N ASN A 77 -6.01 -29.06 -3.42
CA ASN A 77 -5.12 -29.24 -4.58
C ASN A 77 -5.88 -29.93 -5.73
N GLU A 78 -5.28 -30.03 -6.92
CA GLU A 78 -5.87 -30.68 -8.11
C GLU A 78 -6.43 -32.10 -7.83
N ARG A 79 -5.64 -32.93 -7.12
CA ARG A 79 -6.02 -34.30 -6.79
C ARG A 79 -7.24 -34.34 -5.87
N ASP A 80 -7.22 -33.55 -4.80
CA ASP A 80 -8.30 -33.49 -3.82
C ASP A 80 -9.57 -32.87 -4.40
N LEU A 81 -9.45 -31.91 -5.33
CA LEU A 81 -10.59 -31.40 -6.11
C LEU A 81 -11.21 -32.53 -6.96
N SER A 82 -10.38 -33.34 -7.63
CA SER A 82 -10.85 -34.48 -8.43
C SER A 82 -11.58 -35.51 -7.58
N LEU A 83 -11.05 -35.83 -6.39
CA LEU A 83 -11.71 -36.72 -5.42
C LEU A 83 -13.05 -36.15 -4.93
N LEU A 84 -13.07 -34.86 -4.57
CA LEU A 84 -14.29 -34.18 -4.13
C LEU A 84 -15.37 -34.19 -5.22
N ARG A 85 -15.00 -33.98 -6.49
CA ARG A 85 -15.90 -34.08 -7.65
C ARG A 85 -16.46 -35.47 -7.88
N ALA A 86 -15.69 -36.50 -7.55
CA ALA A 86 -16.11 -37.89 -7.63
C ALA A 86 -16.91 -38.36 -6.40
N ASN A 87 -17.25 -37.45 -5.47
CA ASN A 87 -17.86 -37.76 -4.18
C ASN A 87 -17.05 -38.78 -3.36
N ALA A 88 -15.72 -38.76 -3.54
CA ALA A 88 -14.77 -39.57 -2.79
C ALA A 88 -14.18 -38.74 -1.63
N ARG A 89 -13.59 -39.44 -0.65
CA ARG A 89 -12.92 -38.79 0.47
C ARG A 89 -11.72 -37.98 -0.03
N SER A 90 -11.75 -36.66 0.16
CA SER A 90 -10.65 -35.74 -0.15
C SER A 90 -10.01 -35.21 1.14
N SER A 91 -8.80 -34.66 1.01
CA SER A 91 -8.08 -33.98 2.10
C SER A 91 -8.18 -32.45 2.00
N CYS A 92 -9.21 -31.94 1.31
CA CYS A 92 -9.46 -30.51 1.28
C CYS A 92 -9.70 -29.97 2.69
N TRP A 93 -9.16 -28.81 2.99
CA TRP A 93 -9.37 -28.16 4.28
C TRP A 93 -10.30 -26.96 4.13
N GLY A 94 -11.13 -26.70 5.13
CA GLY A 94 -12.10 -25.61 5.11
C GLY A 94 -13.24 -25.83 6.07
N VAL A 95 -14.40 -25.27 5.74
CA VAL A 95 -15.60 -25.33 6.59
C VAL A 95 -16.76 -25.99 5.85
N ASN A 96 -17.61 -26.69 6.62
CA ASN A 96 -18.75 -27.42 6.09
C ASN A 96 -20.05 -26.81 6.60
N ARG A 97 -20.91 -26.34 5.68
CA ARG A 97 -22.23 -25.75 5.95
C ARG A 97 -22.21 -24.62 6.99
N GLN A 98 -21.22 -23.74 6.86
CA GLN A 98 -21.10 -22.57 7.72
C GLN A 98 -22.09 -21.49 7.26
N LYS A 99 -22.73 -20.80 8.21
CA LYS A 99 -23.76 -19.79 7.96
C LYS A 99 -23.19 -18.37 7.87
N SER A 100 -23.94 -17.49 7.22
CA SER A 100 -23.70 -16.04 7.15
C SER A 100 -22.28 -15.72 6.64
N SER A 101 -21.58 -14.79 7.30
CA SER A 101 -20.18 -14.50 7.04
C SER A 101 -19.27 -15.35 7.92
N PHE A 102 -18.20 -15.88 7.34
CA PHE A 102 -17.22 -16.69 8.05
C PHE A 102 -15.84 -16.59 7.41
N SER A 103 -14.82 -17.00 8.17
CA SER A 103 -13.47 -17.15 7.66
C SER A 103 -12.85 -18.46 8.11
N PHE A 104 -11.85 -18.90 7.37
CA PHE A 104 -11.01 -20.04 7.74
C PHE A 104 -9.62 -19.87 7.13
N SER A 105 -8.62 -20.52 7.74
CA SER A 105 -7.24 -20.42 7.28
C SER A 105 -6.52 -21.77 7.30
N GLY A 106 -5.44 -21.88 6.54
CA GLY A 106 -4.72 -23.14 6.35
C GLY A 106 -3.47 -22.97 5.51
N LYS A 107 -2.64 -24.01 5.44
CA LYS A 107 -1.38 -23.99 4.70
C LYS A 107 -1.54 -24.65 3.33
N ALA A 108 -1.17 -23.94 2.29
CA ALA A 108 -0.94 -24.48 0.95
C ALA A 108 0.54 -24.86 0.84
N ALA A 109 0.90 -26.07 1.28
CA ALA A 109 2.31 -26.49 1.43
C ALA A 109 2.92 -27.17 0.18
N GLY A 110 2.10 -27.60 -0.78
CA GLY A 110 2.54 -28.36 -1.94
C GLY A 110 2.87 -27.47 -3.14
N ASN A 111 3.76 -27.95 -4.01
CA ASN A 111 3.94 -27.37 -5.33
C ASN A 111 2.81 -27.87 -6.24
N GLY A 112 1.96 -26.96 -6.73
CA GLY A 112 0.87 -27.29 -7.63
C GLY A 112 -0.31 -26.32 -7.53
N PRO A 113 -1.27 -26.41 -8.46
CA PRO A 113 -2.43 -25.54 -8.44
C PRO A 113 -3.32 -25.88 -7.23
N TYR A 114 -3.74 -24.82 -6.55
CA TYR A 114 -4.77 -24.89 -5.52
C TYR A 114 -6.05 -24.26 -6.04
N TYR A 115 -7.17 -24.73 -5.49
CA TYR A 115 -8.50 -24.30 -5.88
C TYR A 115 -9.31 -23.93 -4.65
N LEU A 116 -9.96 -22.78 -4.69
CA LEU A 116 -11.03 -22.45 -3.76
C LEU A 116 -12.33 -23.06 -4.29
N VAL A 117 -12.92 -23.95 -3.51
CA VAL A 117 -14.09 -24.74 -3.88
C VAL A 117 -15.27 -24.37 -3.01
N PHE A 118 -16.38 -24.03 -3.64
CA PHE A 118 -17.65 -23.74 -3.00
C PHE A 118 -18.62 -24.88 -3.31
N SER A 119 -19.11 -25.55 -2.28
CA SER A 119 -19.99 -26.70 -2.40
C SER A 119 -21.37 -26.39 -1.84
N ASN A 120 -22.37 -26.60 -2.69
CA ASN A 120 -23.79 -26.54 -2.36
C ASN A 120 -24.47 -27.89 -2.65
N THR A 121 -23.71 -28.99 -2.52
CA THR A 121 -24.20 -30.36 -2.81
C THR A 121 -25.27 -30.83 -1.82
N PHE A 122 -25.34 -30.23 -0.64
CA PHE A 122 -26.34 -30.54 0.38
C PHE A 122 -27.71 -29.89 0.13
N SER A 123 -27.79 -28.88 -0.75
CA SER A 123 -29.05 -28.21 -1.09
C SER A 123 -29.61 -28.79 -2.38
N MET A 124 -30.87 -29.21 -2.38
CA MET A 124 -31.53 -29.76 -3.58
C MET A 124 -32.30 -28.70 -4.38
N ILE A 125 -32.58 -27.54 -3.79
CA ILE A 125 -33.55 -26.57 -4.36
C ILE A 125 -32.94 -25.17 -4.44
N VAL A 126 -32.17 -24.76 -3.43
CA VAL A 126 -31.73 -23.37 -3.28
C VAL A 126 -30.31 -23.20 -3.77
N LYS A 127 -30.13 -22.31 -4.75
CA LYS A 127 -28.81 -21.82 -5.15
C LYS A 127 -28.23 -20.86 -4.11
N LYS A 128 -26.91 -20.83 -3.99
CA LYS A 128 -26.20 -19.97 -3.06
C LYS A 128 -25.47 -18.87 -3.80
N LYS A 129 -25.52 -17.66 -3.26
CA LYS A 129 -24.72 -16.52 -3.69
C LYS A 129 -23.81 -16.13 -2.55
N ALA A 130 -22.54 -15.95 -2.82
CA ALA A 130 -21.58 -15.48 -1.85
C ALA A 130 -20.61 -14.48 -2.49
N SER A 131 -20.04 -13.61 -1.68
CA SER A 131 -18.79 -12.92 -1.99
C SER A 131 -17.66 -13.53 -1.19
N TYR A 132 -16.45 -13.47 -1.72
CA TYR A 132 -15.27 -13.98 -1.03
C TYR A 132 -14.05 -13.09 -1.27
N ALA A 133 -13.08 -13.21 -0.37
CA ALA A 133 -11.73 -12.69 -0.52
C ALA A 133 -10.73 -13.73 -0.01
N VAL A 134 -9.63 -13.91 -0.74
CA VAL A 134 -8.54 -14.81 -0.37
C VAL A 134 -7.27 -14.00 -0.20
N PHE A 135 -6.66 -14.13 0.97
CA PHE A 135 -5.36 -13.55 1.27
C PHE A 135 -4.32 -14.65 1.36
N ALA A 136 -3.13 -14.38 0.84
CA ALA A 136 -1.96 -15.21 1.02
C ALA A 136 -0.95 -14.47 1.89
N THR A 137 -0.39 -15.20 2.85
CA THR A 137 0.81 -14.81 3.58
C THR A 137 1.95 -15.70 3.13
N VAL A 138 2.99 -15.07 2.57
CA VAL A 138 4.18 -15.75 2.03
C VAL A 138 5.44 -15.17 2.65
N PRO A 139 6.54 -15.93 2.71
CA PRO A 139 7.85 -15.38 3.06
C PRO A 139 8.21 -14.22 2.12
N THR A 140 8.83 -13.19 2.67
CA THR A 140 9.22 -12.02 1.88
C THR A 140 10.36 -12.37 0.94
N PRO A 141 10.21 -12.17 -0.39
CA PRO A 141 11.31 -12.38 -1.32
C PRO A 141 12.48 -11.45 -0.97
N TRP A 142 13.68 -12.01 -0.83
CA TRP A 142 14.86 -11.25 -0.39
C TRP A 142 15.15 -10.02 -1.26
N ASN A 143 14.98 -10.14 -2.58
CA ASN A 143 15.20 -9.02 -3.50
C ASN A 143 14.18 -7.89 -3.30
N LEU A 144 12.94 -8.22 -2.92
CA LEU A 144 11.92 -7.22 -2.61
C LEU A 144 12.25 -6.55 -1.29
N ALA A 145 12.60 -7.32 -0.25
CA ALA A 145 13.04 -6.80 1.04
C ALA A 145 14.19 -5.81 0.83
N HIS A 146 15.29 -6.28 0.25
CA HIS A 146 16.50 -5.50 0.05
C HIS A 146 16.27 -4.20 -0.73
N ASN A 147 15.55 -4.26 -1.86
CA ASN A 147 15.28 -3.07 -2.67
C ASN A 147 14.40 -2.06 -1.94
N PHE A 148 13.41 -2.52 -1.15
CA PHE A 148 12.57 -1.64 -0.36
C PHE A 148 13.37 -1.01 0.78
N GLU A 149 14.13 -1.80 1.54
CA GLU A 149 14.98 -1.34 2.64
C GLU A 149 15.99 -0.29 2.15
N GLU A 150 16.70 -0.57 1.06
CA GLU A 150 17.68 0.35 0.48
C GLU A 150 17.00 1.67 0.04
N GLY A 151 15.93 1.57 -0.75
CA GLY A 151 15.24 2.74 -1.30
C GLY A 151 14.62 3.61 -0.21
N MET A 152 14.00 2.99 0.79
CA MET A 152 13.34 3.72 1.87
C MET A 152 14.33 4.28 2.90
N SER A 153 15.43 3.58 3.19
CA SER A 153 16.52 4.12 4.02
C SER A 153 17.14 5.34 3.37
N ALA A 154 17.41 5.28 2.06
CA ALA A 154 17.94 6.41 1.31
C ALA A 154 16.98 7.61 1.33
N LEU A 155 15.67 7.38 1.15
CA LEU A 155 14.66 8.43 1.23
C LEU A 155 14.63 9.08 2.63
N SER A 156 14.54 8.28 3.69
CA SER A 156 14.48 8.79 5.06
C SER A 156 15.75 9.55 5.46
N SER A 157 16.92 9.02 5.12
CA SER A 157 18.21 9.67 5.40
C SER A 157 18.35 11.00 4.66
N GLU A 158 17.97 11.07 3.38
CA GLU A 158 18.02 12.30 2.59
C GLU A 158 17.09 13.38 3.16
N ILE A 159 15.87 13.01 3.57
CA ILE A 159 14.95 13.96 4.22
C ILE A 159 15.52 14.44 5.55
N SER A 160 16.02 13.53 6.39
CA SER A 160 16.56 13.86 7.71
C SER A 160 17.74 14.83 7.60
N LYS A 161 18.64 14.56 6.64
CA LYS A 161 19.78 15.43 6.33
C LYS A 161 19.37 16.80 5.77
N ASN A 162 18.35 16.84 4.91
CA ASN A 162 17.94 18.08 4.26
C ASN A 162 17.22 19.04 5.20
N PHE A 163 16.63 18.55 6.30
CA PHE A 163 15.82 19.34 7.23
C PHE A 163 16.35 19.35 8.68
N ASP A 164 17.52 18.75 8.95
CA ASP A 164 18.09 18.60 10.30
C ASP A 164 17.12 17.93 11.28
N LEU A 165 16.54 16.81 10.85
CA LEU A 165 15.56 16.06 11.63
C LEU A 165 16.16 14.78 12.21
N ASP A 166 15.63 14.37 13.36
CA ASP A 166 15.80 13.00 13.84
C ASP A 166 15.25 12.02 12.79
N GLU A 167 16.07 11.02 12.49
CA GLU A 167 15.77 9.93 11.59
C GLU A 167 14.47 9.20 11.98
N PHE A 168 13.79 8.66 10.96
CA PHE A 168 12.53 7.92 11.12
C PHE A 168 12.52 6.70 10.21
N ASP A 169 11.77 5.67 10.62
CA ASP A 169 11.68 4.43 9.86
C ASP A 169 10.55 4.49 8.83
N ILE A 170 10.75 3.83 7.69
CA ILE A 170 9.67 3.52 6.75
C ILE A 170 9.61 2.00 6.62
N VAL A 171 8.54 1.40 7.10
CA VAL A 171 8.41 -0.05 7.25
C VAL A 171 7.36 -0.63 6.31
N LEU A 172 7.62 -1.84 5.80
CA LEU A 172 6.68 -2.65 5.04
C LEU A 172 6.26 -3.87 5.85
N GLU A 173 5.00 -3.93 6.28
CA GLU A 173 4.50 -5.00 7.15
C GLU A 173 3.04 -5.37 6.84
N PRO A 174 2.58 -6.57 7.21
CA PRO A 174 1.18 -6.96 7.03
C PRO A 174 0.27 -6.21 8.02
N CYS A 175 -0.75 -5.53 7.50
CA CYS A 175 -1.69 -4.77 8.33
C CYS A 175 -3.08 -5.40 8.43
N GLY A 176 -3.40 -6.37 7.57
CA GLY A 176 -4.76 -6.90 7.42
C GLY A 176 -5.60 -6.16 6.37
N THR A 177 -5.19 -4.96 5.97
CA THR A 177 -5.91 -4.07 5.04
C THR A 177 -4.97 -3.31 4.11
N GLU A 178 -5.45 -2.92 2.94
CA GLU A 178 -4.72 -2.07 1.97
C GLU A 178 -4.63 -0.63 2.50
N ASN A 179 -3.59 -0.31 3.30
CA ASN A 179 -3.41 1.01 3.91
C ASN A 179 -1.94 1.49 3.91
N ALA A 180 -1.74 2.76 4.25
CA ALA A 180 -0.47 3.31 4.72
C ALA A 180 -0.78 4.37 5.78
N PHE A 181 0.14 4.61 6.71
CA PHE A 181 -0.04 5.63 7.75
C PHE A 181 1.29 6.07 8.36
N SER A 182 1.30 7.27 8.94
CA SER A 182 2.41 7.81 9.72
C SER A 182 2.10 7.87 11.22
N ILE A 183 3.09 7.57 12.06
CA ILE A 183 2.98 7.62 13.52
C ILE A 183 3.41 9.02 13.99
N LYS A 184 2.46 9.83 14.42
CA LYS A 184 2.67 11.24 14.80
C LYS A 184 3.83 11.49 15.77
N SER A 185 4.04 10.61 16.75
CA SER A 185 5.07 10.81 17.78
C SER A 185 6.49 10.58 17.29
N SER A 186 6.71 9.67 16.33
CA SER A 186 8.04 9.33 15.82
C SER A 186 8.29 9.83 14.39
N GLY A 187 7.23 10.07 13.62
CA GLY A 187 7.29 10.27 12.17
C GLY A 187 7.52 8.98 11.38
N ASN A 188 7.47 7.80 12.03
CA ASN A 188 7.64 6.54 11.32
C ASN A 188 6.47 6.29 10.39
N ILE A 189 6.76 5.77 9.20
CA ILE A 189 5.77 5.47 8.17
C ILE A 189 5.61 3.96 8.07
N THR A 190 4.38 3.50 8.03
CA THR A 190 4.04 2.10 7.76
C THR A 190 3.31 2.00 6.43
N VAL A 191 3.88 1.21 5.51
CA VAL A 191 3.24 0.83 4.25
C VAL A 191 2.74 -0.60 4.42
N CYS A 192 1.42 -0.82 4.31
CA CYS A 192 0.88 -2.16 4.47
C CYS A 192 1.20 -3.03 3.26
N SER A 193 1.66 -4.26 3.48
CA SER A 193 2.03 -5.17 2.39
C SER A 193 0.88 -5.43 1.42
N GLU A 194 -0.37 -5.43 1.91
CA GLU A 194 -1.56 -5.54 1.06
C GLU A 194 -1.64 -4.41 0.03
N LEU A 195 -1.38 -3.16 0.45
CA LEU A 195 -1.41 -2.00 -0.45
C LEU A 195 -0.23 -2.05 -1.42
N PHE A 196 0.97 -2.31 -0.90
CA PHE A 196 2.19 -2.41 -1.69
C PHE A 196 2.04 -3.42 -2.83
N PHE A 197 1.60 -4.63 -2.52
CA PHE A 197 1.42 -5.67 -3.53
C PHE A 197 0.30 -5.38 -4.51
N GLU A 198 -0.82 -4.82 -4.06
CA GLU A 198 -1.90 -4.45 -4.98
C GLU A 198 -1.39 -3.45 -6.02
N LEU A 199 -0.64 -2.44 -5.59
CA LEU A 199 -0.06 -1.43 -6.48
C LEU A 199 1.02 -2.02 -7.40
N VAL A 200 1.94 -2.83 -6.88
CA VAL A 200 2.99 -3.46 -7.71
C VAL A 200 2.39 -4.44 -8.73
N ARG A 201 1.42 -5.27 -8.33
CA ARG A 201 0.77 -6.26 -9.20
C ARG A 201 -0.05 -5.61 -10.33
N THR A 202 -0.61 -4.44 -10.06
CA THR A 202 -1.36 -3.65 -11.05
C THR A 202 -0.47 -2.64 -11.80
N GLU A 203 0.85 -2.73 -11.65
CA GLU A 203 1.85 -1.86 -12.29
C GLU A 203 1.63 -0.37 -11.98
N ASN A 204 1.04 -0.07 -10.82
CA ASN A 204 0.64 1.26 -10.39
C ASN A 204 1.68 1.87 -9.42
N THR A 205 2.94 1.86 -9.85
CA THR A 205 4.09 2.33 -9.06
C THR A 205 4.06 3.83 -8.80
N GLY A 206 3.40 4.61 -9.67
CA GLY A 206 3.20 6.04 -9.47
C GLY A 206 2.27 6.36 -8.31
N THR A 207 1.20 5.58 -8.13
CA THR A 207 0.37 5.68 -6.92
C THR A 207 1.15 5.31 -5.67
N LEU A 208 1.98 4.26 -5.73
CA LEU A 208 2.79 3.86 -4.57
C LEU A 208 3.71 4.99 -4.12
N ALA A 209 4.42 5.61 -5.06
CA ALA A 209 5.27 6.77 -4.77
C ALA A 209 4.46 7.92 -4.17
N ALA A 210 3.29 8.23 -4.72
CA ALA A 210 2.42 9.29 -4.21
C ALA A 210 1.91 9.01 -2.79
N VAL A 211 1.54 7.76 -2.48
CA VAL A 211 1.12 7.35 -1.13
C VAL A 211 2.28 7.49 -0.13
N VAL A 212 3.48 7.04 -0.49
CA VAL A 212 4.66 7.21 0.38
C VAL A 212 4.94 8.70 0.62
N PHE A 213 4.86 9.54 -0.40
CA PHE A 213 5.04 10.98 -0.23
C PHE A 213 3.91 11.65 0.56
N HIS A 214 2.69 11.13 0.48
CA HIS A 214 1.57 11.60 1.30
C HIS A 214 1.83 11.34 2.79
N GLU A 215 2.26 10.12 3.16
CA GLU A 215 2.63 9.81 4.54
C GLU A 215 3.90 10.54 5.01
N LEU A 216 4.82 10.78 4.10
CA LEU A 216 5.97 11.63 4.36
C LEU A 216 5.55 13.07 4.64
N GLY A 217 4.55 13.59 3.93
CA GLY A 217 3.99 14.93 4.17
C GLY A 217 3.45 15.06 5.59
N HIS A 218 2.65 14.10 6.04
CA HIS A 218 2.18 14.06 7.43
C HIS A 218 3.35 14.08 8.42
N SER A 219 4.37 13.24 8.19
CA SER A 219 5.51 13.07 9.09
C SER A 219 6.42 14.31 9.14
N LEU A 220 6.81 14.82 7.97
CA LEU A 220 7.73 15.94 7.80
C LEU A 220 7.13 17.23 8.34
N LEU A 221 5.89 17.55 7.95
CA LEU A 221 5.21 18.76 8.40
C LEU A 221 5.06 18.79 9.92
N ASN A 222 4.70 17.65 10.51
CA ASN A 222 4.56 17.54 11.96
C ASN A 222 5.91 17.70 12.67
N LYS A 223 6.99 17.04 12.19
CA LYS A 223 8.34 17.18 12.76
C LYS A 223 8.88 18.61 12.67
N LEU A 224 8.55 19.34 11.60
CA LEU A 224 8.92 20.75 11.44
C LEU A 224 8.03 21.72 12.24
N GLY A 225 6.99 21.23 12.92
CA GLY A 225 6.02 22.08 13.63
C GLY A 225 5.18 22.96 12.70
N LEU A 226 5.06 22.56 11.42
CA LEU A 226 4.29 23.28 10.42
C LEU A 226 2.79 22.97 10.55
N PRO A 227 1.90 23.93 10.22
CA PRO A 227 0.46 23.68 10.25
C PRO A 227 0.05 22.68 9.15
N ASN A 228 -1.20 22.22 9.20
CA ASN A 228 -1.83 21.37 8.18
C ASN A 228 -1.17 19.99 7.99
N TRP A 229 -0.30 19.56 8.91
CA TRP A 229 0.23 18.20 8.91
C TRP A 229 -0.86 17.13 9.08
N ASP A 230 -2.04 17.46 9.60
CA ASP A 230 -3.21 16.57 9.68
C ASP A 230 -4.30 16.91 8.65
N ASN A 231 -3.99 17.80 7.69
CA ASN A 231 -4.89 18.17 6.61
C ASN A 231 -4.56 17.40 5.35
N GLU A 232 -5.45 16.49 4.99
CA GLU A 232 -5.36 15.58 3.85
C GLU A 232 -5.20 16.26 2.49
N GLU A 233 -5.87 17.40 2.27
CA GLU A 233 -5.73 18.13 1.01
C GLU A 233 -4.34 18.80 0.91
N ALA A 234 -3.80 19.28 2.04
CA ALA A 234 -2.46 19.83 2.09
C ALA A 234 -1.38 18.76 1.89
N VAL A 235 -1.52 17.58 2.50
CA VAL A 235 -0.55 16.49 2.29
C VAL A 235 -0.68 15.83 0.91
N ASP A 236 -1.86 15.86 0.29
CA ASP A 236 -2.01 15.51 -1.12
C ASP A 236 -1.26 16.48 -2.04
N GLU A 237 -1.36 17.78 -1.73
CA GLU A 237 -0.62 18.82 -2.44
C GLU A 237 0.90 18.67 -2.22
N PHE A 238 1.33 18.35 -0.99
CA PHE A 238 2.72 18.03 -0.68
C PHE A 238 3.21 16.84 -1.49
N ALA A 239 2.46 15.74 -1.53
CA ALA A 239 2.83 14.55 -2.28
C ALA A 239 3.01 14.86 -3.77
N LEU A 240 2.11 15.66 -4.33
CA LEU A 240 2.24 16.12 -5.70
C LEU A 240 3.48 17.01 -5.88
N TYR A 241 3.73 17.95 -4.98
CA TYR A 241 4.95 18.75 -4.95
C TYR A 241 6.22 17.89 -4.93
N SER A 242 6.28 16.85 -4.11
CA SER A 242 7.41 15.91 -4.05
C SER A 242 7.60 15.17 -5.38
N LEU A 243 6.52 14.77 -6.06
CA LEU A 243 6.60 14.19 -7.40
C LEU A 243 7.20 15.18 -8.42
N TYR A 244 6.84 16.47 -8.36
CA TYR A 244 7.46 17.49 -9.21
C TYR A 244 8.94 17.68 -8.88
N GLN A 245 9.33 17.74 -7.60
CA GLN A 245 10.74 17.84 -7.24
C GLN A 245 11.56 16.64 -7.73
N ALA A 246 10.97 15.45 -7.74
CA ALA A 246 11.59 14.25 -8.31
C ALA A 246 11.58 14.18 -9.84
N ASN A 247 10.98 15.15 -10.56
CA ASN A 247 10.69 15.09 -11.99
C ASN A 247 9.91 13.82 -12.40
N LYS A 248 8.89 13.48 -11.59
CA LYS A 248 8.00 12.32 -11.71
C LYS A 248 6.52 12.70 -11.76
N GLN A 249 6.20 13.89 -12.22
CA GLN A 249 4.82 14.39 -12.29
C GLN A 249 3.87 13.49 -13.09
N GLU A 250 4.37 12.68 -14.02
CA GLU A 250 3.59 11.68 -14.75
C GLU A 250 2.95 10.62 -13.84
N PHE A 251 3.53 10.36 -12.65
CA PHE A 251 2.99 9.43 -11.67
C PHE A 251 1.67 9.90 -11.05
N ALA A 252 1.42 11.21 -11.07
CA ALA A 252 0.15 11.77 -10.58
C ALA A 252 -1.06 11.24 -11.37
N ILE A 253 -0.89 10.89 -12.65
CA ILE A 253 -1.97 10.35 -13.48
C ILE A 253 -2.40 8.97 -12.97
N GLN A 254 -1.45 8.09 -12.66
CA GLN A 254 -1.78 6.78 -12.10
C GLN A 254 -2.49 6.90 -10.74
N TRP A 255 -2.06 7.87 -9.93
CA TRP A 255 -2.70 8.17 -8.64
C TRP A 255 -4.13 8.69 -8.78
N ILE A 256 -4.39 9.53 -9.77
CA ILE A 256 -5.75 9.96 -10.12
C ILE A 256 -6.60 8.76 -10.53
N GLU A 257 -6.13 7.96 -11.49
CA GLU A 257 -6.87 6.80 -12.02
C GLU A 257 -7.19 5.77 -10.94
N TRP A 258 -6.22 5.52 -10.04
CA TRP A 258 -6.38 4.63 -8.91
C TRP A 258 -7.48 5.10 -7.95
N ASN A 259 -7.49 6.38 -7.60
CA ASN A 259 -8.51 6.98 -6.73
C ASN A 259 -9.91 6.92 -7.40
N GLU A 260 -9.99 7.12 -8.71
CA GLU A 260 -11.26 7.02 -9.43
C GLU A 260 -11.78 5.59 -9.51
N ALA A 261 -10.91 4.62 -9.75
CA ALA A 261 -11.27 3.21 -9.82
C ALA A 261 -11.72 2.63 -8.46
N ARG A 262 -11.20 3.18 -7.35
CA ARG A 262 -11.55 2.76 -5.99
C ARG A 262 -12.86 3.32 -5.46
N PHE A 263 -13.52 4.25 -6.17
CA PHE A 263 -14.80 4.78 -5.75
C PHE A 263 -15.84 3.64 -5.69
N ARG A 264 -16.03 3.09 -4.50
CA ARG A 264 -17.02 2.06 -4.19
C ARG A 264 -18.13 2.72 -3.37
N GLN A 265 -19.38 2.31 -3.57
CA GLN A 265 -20.49 2.79 -2.73
C GLN A 265 -20.26 2.57 -1.23
N SER A 266 -19.39 1.62 -0.85
CA SER A 266 -18.95 1.40 0.53
C SER A 266 -18.23 2.59 1.15
N GLU A 267 -17.51 3.40 0.37
CA GLU A 267 -16.79 4.59 0.86
C GLU A 267 -17.77 5.68 1.32
N LEU A 268 -18.87 5.85 0.58
CA LEU A 268 -20.00 6.70 0.95
C LEU A 268 -20.66 6.23 2.25
N THR A 269 -20.91 4.92 2.37
CA THR A 269 -21.52 4.34 3.57
C THR A 269 -20.59 4.42 4.78
N GLN A 270 -19.28 4.20 4.60
CA GLN A 270 -18.29 4.29 5.67
C GLN A 270 -18.19 5.72 6.23
N ARG A 271 -18.25 6.75 5.36
CA ARG A 271 -18.31 8.15 5.83
C ARG A 271 -19.55 8.48 6.66
N LEU A 272 -20.69 7.83 6.41
CA LEU A 272 -21.89 8.05 7.24
C LEU A 272 -21.71 7.50 8.67
N HIS A 273 -20.78 6.59 8.88
CA HIS A 273 -20.62 5.85 10.13
C HIS A 273 -19.28 6.06 10.85
N SER A 274 -18.29 6.66 10.20
CA SER A 274 -16.97 6.88 10.77
C SER A 274 -16.46 8.28 10.47
N ASP A 275 -15.85 8.91 11.49
CA ASP A 275 -15.20 10.22 11.41
C ASP A 275 -13.84 10.11 10.70
N VAL A 276 -13.85 9.48 9.53
CA VAL A 276 -12.67 9.30 8.69
C VAL A 276 -12.38 10.62 8.00
N ARG A 277 -11.23 11.21 8.34
CA ARG A 277 -10.81 12.55 7.88
C ARG A 277 -10.33 12.58 6.41
N HIS A 278 -10.09 11.44 5.78
CA HIS A 278 -9.67 11.38 4.37
C HIS A 278 -10.78 11.88 3.42
N PRO A 279 -10.48 12.79 2.47
CA PRO A 279 -11.36 13.17 1.38
C PRO A 279 -11.82 11.93 0.62
N LEU A 280 -13.04 11.96 0.08
CA LEU A 280 -13.48 10.90 -0.83
C LEU A 280 -12.45 10.73 -1.96
N SER A 281 -12.16 9.51 -2.39
CA SER A 281 -11.17 9.25 -3.44
C SER A 281 -11.45 10.08 -4.71
N ILE A 282 -12.71 10.26 -5.07
CA ILE A 282 -13.10 11.12 -6.21
C ILE A 282 -12.78 12.62 -6.00
N GLN A 283 -12.86 13.11 -4.76
CA GLN A 283 -12.48 14.48 -4.42
C GLN A 283 -10.96 14.65 -4.50
N ARG A 284 -10.18 13.67 -4.01
CA ARG A 284 -8.71 13.66 -4.16
C ARG A 284 -8.30 13.73 -5.62
N ALA A 285 -8.84 12.83 -6.45
CA ALA A 285 -8.58 12.81 -7.89
C ALA A 285 -8.87 14.16 -8.57
N ARG A 286 -10.01 14.79 -8.24
CA ARG A 286 -10.38 16.11 -8.74
C ARG A 286 -9.41 17.20 -8.27
N ASN A 287 -9.01 17.18 -6.99
CA ASN A 287 -8.09 18.15 -6.42
C ASN A 287 -6.70 18.06 -7.07
N ILE A 288 -6.17 16.84 -7.24
CA ILE A 288 -4.89 16.61 -7.93
C ILE A 288 -4.97 17.12 -9.38
N ARG A 289 -6.04 16.82 -10.12
CA ARG A 289 -6.24 17.37 -11.49
C ARG A 289 -6.26 18.89 -11.52
N ARG A 290 -6.83 19.55 -10.52
CA ARG A 290 -6.84 21.01 -10.42
C ARG A 290 -5.43 21.54 -10.23
N LEU A 291 -4.65 20.95 -9.32
CA LEU A 291 -3.26 21.34 -9.06
C LEU A 291 -2.37 21.17 -10.28
N LEU A 292 -2.55 20.08 -11.05
CA LEU A 292 -1.81 19.83 -12.30
C LEU A 292 -2.03 20.91 -13.38
N LYS A 293 -3.10 21.72 -13.32
CA LYS A 293 -3.34 22.81 -14.28
C LYS A 293 -2.49 24.05 -14.00
N SER A 294 -1.98 24.19 -12.78
CA SER A 294 -1.23 25.38 -12.36
C SER A 294 -0.13 24.99 -11.36
N PRO A 295 0.81 24.11 -11.75
CA PRO A 295 1.78 23.52 -10.82
C PRO A 295 2.76 24.55 -10.24
N ASN A 296 3.11 25.59 -11.00
CA ASN A 296 4.06 26.62 -10.54
C ASN A 296 3.59 27.35 -9.28
N GLU A 297 2.29 27.60 -9.15
CA GLU A 297 1.75 28.25 -7.96
C GLU A 297 1.91 27.36 -6.72
N MET A 298 1.59 26.07 -6.86
CA MET A 298 1.80 25.06 -5.82
C MET A 298 3.29 24.93 -5.46
N ILE A 299 4.16 24.76 -6.46
CA ILE A 299 5.61 24.62 -6.26
C ILE A 299 6.18 25.82 -5.52
N ASN A 300 5.83 27.04 -5.95
CA ASN A 300 6.31 28.26 -5.30
C ASN A 300 5.83 28.36 -3.85
N ARG A 301 4.58 28.00 -3.55
CA ARG A 301 4.09 27.98 -2.16
C ARG A 301 4.90 27.00 -1.29
N TRP A 302 5.15 25.79 -1.78
CA TRP A 302 5.90 24.76 -1.06
C TRP A 302 7.38 25.10 -0.89
N ASN A 303 8.03 25.66 -1.92
CA ASN A 303 9.40 26.16 -1.81
C ASN A 303 9.50 27.24 -0.71
N ASN A 304 8.61 28.23 -0.73
CA ASN A 304 8.55 29.29 0.30
C ASN A 304 8.29 28.74 1.70
N LEU A 305 7.49 27.68 1.82
CA LEU A 305 7.16 27.07 3.11
C LEU A 305 8.31 26.21 3.65
N LEU A 306 8.95 25.39 2.81
CA LEU A 306 9.91 24.37 3.25
C LEU A 306 11.35 24.87 3.32
N TYR A 307 11.79 25.71 2.39
CA TYR A 307 13.19 26.15 2.31
C TYR A 307 13.71 26.81 3.60
N PRO A 308 12.91 27.63 4.34
CA PRO A 308 13.35 28.21 5.61
C PRO A 308 13.72 27.18 6.68
N HIS A 309 13.25 25.93 6.53
CA HIS A 309 13.51 24.81 7.44
C HIS A 309 14.61 23.86 6.94
N MET A 310 15.14 24.08 5.75
CA MET A 310 16.20 23.24 5.19
C MET A 310 17.56 23.60 5.78
N THR A 311 18.50 22.65 5.78
CA THR A 311 19.91 22.91 6.15
C THR A 311 20.61 23.78 5.11
N ASP A 312 21.66 24.49 5.52
CA ASP A 312 22.45 25.31 4.60
C ASP A 312 23.04 24.46 3.46
N SER A 313 23.45 23.23 3.76
CA SER A 313 23.96 22.29 2.76
C SER A 313 22.90 21.96 1.70
N ALA A 314 21.65 21.75 2.11
CA ALA A 314 20.55 21.47 1.20
C ALA A 314 20.16 22.71 0.37
N LEU A 315 20.14 23.90 0.98
CA LEU A 315 19.92 25.16 0.26
C LEU A 315 21.02 25.43 -0.77
N ILE A 316 22.29 25.21 -0.43
CA ILE A 316 23.42 25.32 -1.37
C ILE A 316 23.31 24.31 -2.51
N ALA A 317 22.77 23.11 -2.26
CA ALA A 317 22.51 22.14 -3.32
C ALA A 317 21.45 22.68 -4.30
N ILE A 318 20.39 23.31 -3.78
CA ILE A 318 19.33 23.94 -4.60
C ILE A 318 19.87 25.07 -5.47
N THR A 319 20.77 25.94 -4.96
CA THR A 319 21.34 27.03 -5.77
C THR A 319 22.18 26.54 -6.95
N ARG A 320 22.65 25.29 -6.88
CA ARG A 320 23.46 24.63 -7.92
C ARG A 320 22.65 23.69 -8.80
N ASP A 321 21.41 23.38 -8.43
CA ASP A 321 20.56 22.47 -9.19
C ASP A 321 19.88 23.21 -10.36
N GLU A 322 19.83 22.55 -11.51
CA GLU A 322 19.13 23.05 -12.70
C GLU A 322 17.67 22.56 -12.76
N ASN A 323 17.17 21.97 -11.66
CA ASN A 323 15.80 21.51 -11.57
C ASN A 323 14.81 22.68 -11.74
N PRO A 324 13.96 22.68 -12.78
CA PRO A 324 13.04 23.79 -13.04
C PRO A 324 11.96 23.98 -11.96
N ASN A 325 11.81 23.01 -11.05
CA ASN A 325 10.87 23.07 -9.93
C ASN A 325 11.50 23.63 -8.65
N SER A 326 12.81 23.92 -8.67
CA SER A 326 13.54 24.52 -7.57
C SER A 326 13.69 26.04 -7.74
N ASP A 327 13.79 26.77 -6.63
CA ASP A 327 13.97 28.23 -6.63
C ASP A 327 15.34 28.60 -6.04
N GLY A 328 16.36 28.63 -6.90
CA GLY A 328 17.73 28.99 -6.50
C GLY A 328 17.84 30.38 -5.90
N GLN A 329 17.08 31.36 -6.40
CA GLN A 329 17.12 32.74 -5.89
C GLN A 329 16.54 32.84 -4.47
N LEU A 330 15.45 32.12 -4.21
CA LEU A 330 14.88 32.03 -2.87
C LEU A 330 15.87 31.35 -1.90
N ALA A 331 16.54 30.28 -2.32
CA ALA A 331 17.54 29.61 -1.51
C ALA A 331 18.72 30.53 -1.17
N GLU A 332 19.26 31.28 -2.15
CA GLU A 332 20.30 32.30 -1.92
C GLU A 332 19.84 33.38 -0.94
N ALA A 333 18.60 33.87 -1.10
CA ALA A 333 18.04 34.89 -0.22
C ALA A 333 17.86 34.41 1.22
N ILE A 334 17.56 33.12 1.43
CA ILE A 334 17.47 32.52 2.77
C ILE A 334 18.86 32.36 3.39
N LEU A 335 19.84 31.84 2.62
CA LEU A 335 21.22 31.71 3.07
C LEU A 335 21.80 33.06 3.51
N ALA A 336 21.64 34.11 2.71
CA ALA A 336 22.13 35.46 3.01
C ALA A 336 21.49 36.11 4.26
N ARG A 337 20.36 35.58 4.76
CA ARG A 337 19.72 36.04 6.01
C ARG A 337 20.19 35.27 7.25
N ARG A 338 20.84 34.12 7.07
CA ARG A 338 21.37 33.29 8.16
C ARG A 338 22.81 33.68 8.53
N GLU A 339 23.54 34.29 7.60
CA GLU A 339 24.81 34.99 7.82
C GLU A 339 24.59 36.29 8.62
#